data_AF-A0A918SAL1-F1
#
_entry.id   AF-A0A918SAL1-F1
#
_cell.length_a   1.000
_cell.length_b   1.000
_cell.length_c   1.000
_cell.angle_alpha   90.00
_cell.angle_beta   90.00
_cell.angle_gamma   90.00
#
_symmetry.space_group_name_H-M   'P 1'
#
loop_
_entity.id
_entity.type
_entity.pdbx_description
1 polymer ?
#
loop_
_entity_poly.entity_id
_entity_poly.type
_entity_poly.pdbx_seq_one_letter_code
_entity_poly.pdbx_strand_id
1 'polypeptide(L)'
;MKKTLYASLGTILFTIPTFAQIGGIENSVNEIARTIRAIFPVILSIIFLVGFLFNAGHFFGENADLKKGITRVLVFVLIAGAVVGIFTYLIGMVV
;
A
#
# COMPACT_ATOMS: atom_id res chain seq x y z
N MET A 1 -26.58 38.46 -38.25
CA MET A 1 -25.72 38.54 -37.04
C MET A 1 -26.25 37.69 -35.89
N LYS A 2 -27.53 37.81 -35.48
CA LYS A 2 -28.07 37.01 -34.36
C LYS A 2 -28.07 35.49 -34.63
N LYS A 3 -28.44 35.05 -35.83
CA LYS A 3 -28.43 33.62 -36.22
C LYS A 3 -27.03 32.99 -36.17
N THR A 4 -26.02 33.72 -36.63
CA THR A 4 -24.62 33.28 -36.55
C THR A 4 -24.15 33.20 -35.10
N LEU A 5 -24.52 34.16 -34.25
CA LEU A 5 -24.22 34.12 -32.82
C LEU A 5 -24.82 32.87 -32.13
N TYR A 6 -26.07 32.51 -32.44
CA TYR A 6 -26.70 31.30 -31.90
C TYR A 6 -26.05 30.02 -32.42
N ALA A 7 -25.62 30.00 -33.68
CA ALA A 7 -24.88 28.87 -34.24
C ALA A 7 -23.50 28.71 -33.57
N SER A 8 -22.79 29.83 -33.34
CA SER A 8 -21.51 29.85 -32.62
C SER A 8 -21.65 29.37 -31.18
N LEU A 9 -22.70 29.82 -30.48
CA LEU A 9 -23.03 29.37 -29.12
C LEU A 9 -23.35 27.87 -29.07
N GLY A 10 -24.06 27.35 -30.07
CA GLY A 10 -24.34 25.92 -30.20
C GLY A 10 -23.07 25.09 -30.36
N THR A 11 -22.12 25.55 -31.20
CA THR A 11 -20.85 24.84 -31.42
C THR A 11 -19.95 24.80 -30.19
N ILE A 12 -20.01 25.80 -29.29
CA ILE A 12 -19.23 25.83 -28.04
C ILE A 12 -19.65 24.70 -27.09
N LEU A 13 -20.91 24.25 -27.14
CA LEU A 13 -21.41 23.16 -26.29
C LEU A 13 -20.95 21.77 -26.78
N PHE A 14 -20.57 21.63 -28.06
CA PHE A 14 -20.07 20.38 -28.63
C PHE A 14 -18.53 20.22 -28.51
N THR A 15 -17.81 21.31 -28.20
CA THR A 15 -16.35 21.27 -27.97
C THR A 15 -15.96 21.03 -26.53
N ILE A 16 -16.90 20.85 -25.59
CA ILE A 16 -16.56 20.29 -24.29
C ILE A 16 -16.32 18.81 -24.54
N PRO A 17 -15.07 18.34 -24.54
CA PRO A 17 -14.87 16.91 -24.63
C PRO A 17 -15.41 16.35 -23.32
N THR A 18 -16.54 15.67 -23.39
CA THR A 18 -16.97 14.73 -22.37
C THR A 18 -16.03 13.53 -22.49
N PHE A 19 -14.74 13.74 -22.17
CA PHE A 19 -13.93 12.67 -21.64
C PHE A 19 -14.65 12.25 -20.36
N ALA A 20 -15.58 11.31 -20.50
CA ALA A 20 -15.89 10.41 -19.42
C ALA A 20 -14.54 10.03 -18.81
N GLN A 21 -14.48 10.05 -17.49
CA GLN A 21 -13.32 9.81 -16.65
C GLN A 21 -12.81 8.35 -16.80
N ILE A 22 -12.60 7.90 -18.04
CA ILE A 22 -12.05 6.62 -18.43
C ILE A 22 -10.58 6.70 -18.03
N GLY A 23 -10.26 6.06 -16.90
CA GLY A 23 -8.97 6.17 -16.22
C GLY A 23 -9.00 6.96 -14.91
N GLY A 24 -10.09 7.63 -14.54
CA GLY A 24 -10.18 8.37 -13.27
C GLY A 24 -9.99 7.50 -12.04
N ILE A 25 -10.83 6.46 -11.94
CA ILE A 25 -10.77 5.49 -10.84
C ILE A 25 -9.48 4.68 -10.90
N GLU A 26 -9.06 4.27 -12.09
CA GLU A 26 -7.81 3.52 -12.29
C GLU A 26 -6.59 4.33 -11.82
N ASN A 27 -6.52 5.61 -12.18
CA ASN A 27 -5.46 6.51 -11.73
C ASN A 27 -5.47 6.69 -10.21
N SER A 28 -6.65 6.87 -9.60
CA SER A 28 -6.77 6.96 -8.14
C SER A 28 -6.35 5.66 -7.44
N VAL A 29 -6.74 4.50 -7.96
CA VAL A 29 -6.34 3.19 -7.43
C VAL A 29 -4.82 2.99 -7.56
N ASN A 30 -4.24 3.38 -8.70
CA ASN A 30 -2.80 3.30 -8.93
C ASN A 30 -2.01 4.24 -8.01
N GLU A 31 -2.52 5.43 -7.72
CA GLU A 31 -1.92 6.38 -6.77
C GLU A 31 -1.96 5.83 -5.34
N ILE A 32 -3.10 5.28 -4.91
CA ILE A 32 -3.25 4.62 -3.62
C ILE A 32 -2.28 3.42 -3.54
N ALA A 33 -2.24 2.57 -4.56
CA ALA A 33 -1.34 1.41 -4.60
C ALA A 33 0.13 1.84 -4.51
N ARG A 34 0.53 2.90 -5.22
CA ARG A 34 1.88 3.46 -5.14
C ARG A 34 2.22 3.98 -3.74
N THR A 35 1.28 4.69 -3.12
CA THR A 35 1.42 5.21 -1.76
C THR A 35 1.59 4.07 -0.75
N ILE A 36 0.75 3.04 -0.83
CA ILE A 36 0.84 1.84 0.00
C ILE A 36 2.19 1.14 -0.19
N ARG A 37 2.63 0.94 -1.44
CA ARG A 37 3.94 0.32 -1.76
C ARG A 37 5.11 1.08 -1.15
N ALA A 38 5.06 2.41 -1.13
CA ALA A 38 6.13 3.24 -0.57
C ALA A 38 6.16 3.17 0.98
N ILE A 39 5.00 3.15 1.63
CA ILE A 39 4.91 3.27 3.09
C ILE A 39 4.96 1.90 3.80
N PHE A 40 4.43 0.84 3.19
CA PHE A 40 4.30 -0.46 3.83
C PHE A 40 5.63 -1.05 4.35
N PRO A 41 6.75 -1.03 3.59
CA PRO A 41 8.03 -1.53 4.09
C PRO A 41 8.52 -0.78 5.34
N VAL A 42 8.25 0.52 5.42
CA VAL A 42 8.64 1.36 6.57
C VAL A 42 7.83 0.95 7.81
N ILE A 43 6.50 0.89 7.68
CA ILE A 43 5.62 0.47 8.78
C ILE A 43 5.97 -0.94 9.25
N LEU A 44 6.15 -1.87 8.30
CA LEU A 44 6.48 -3.25 8.60
C LEU A 44 7.82 -3.35 9.35
N SER A 45 8.83 -2.58 8.95
CA SER A 45 10.13 -2.56 9.62
C SER A 45 10.01 -2.10 11.07
N ILE A 46 9.20 -1.07 11.33
CA ILE A 46 8.95 -0.56 12.68
C ILE A 46 8.22 -1.60 13.53
N ILE A 47 7.14 -2.20 13.00
CA ILE A 47 6.39 -3.26 13.69
C ILE A 47 7.27 -4.47 13.95
N PHE A 48 8.13 -4.83 12.99
CA PHE A 48 9.08 -5.92 13.12
C PHE A 48 10.07 -5.64 14.25
N LEU A 49 10.66 -4.46 14.29
CA LEU A 49 11.62 -4.07 15.33
C LEU A 49 10.97 -4.07 16.72
N VAL A 50 9.81 -3.43 16.85
CA VAL A 50 9.08 -3.37 18.12
C VAL A 50 8.65 -4.76 18.57
N GLY A 51 8.05 -5.56 17.67
CA GLY A 51 7.65 -6.94 17.94
C GLY A 51 8.83 -7.84 18.30
N PHE A 52 9.97 -7.67 17.62
CA PHE A 52 11.20 -8.39 17.95
C PHE A 52 11.69 -8.03 19.35
N LEU A 53 11.73 -6.75 19.73
CA LEU A 53 12.15 -6.31 21.06
C LEU A 53 11.23 -6.85 22.16
N PHE A 54 9.91 -6.83 21.96
CA PHE A 54 8.96 -7.43 22.92
C PHE A 54 9.17 -8.94 23.09
N ASN A 55 9.48 -9.66 22.00
CA ASN A 55 9.78 -11.09 22.08
C ASN A 55 11.18 -11.35 22.66
N ALA A 56 12.15 -10.46 22.40
CA ALA A 56 13.52 -10.51 22.91
C ALA A 56 13.59 -10.30 24.44
N GLY A 57 12.64 -9.57 25.03
CA GLY A 57 12.53 -9.43 26.49
C GLY A 57 12.38 -10.78 27.22
N HIS A 58 11.93 -11.84 26.54
CA HIS A 58 11.88 -13.20 27.11
C HIS A 58 13.23 -13.95 27.07
N PHE A 59 14.26 -13.39 26.42
CA PHE A 59 15.60 -13.98 26.31
C PHE A 59 16.59 -13.42 27.32
N PHE A 60 16.41 -12.18 27.76
CA PHE A 60 17.39 -11.47 28.56
C PHE A 60 16.73 -11.02 29.87
N GLY A 61 16.86 -11.84 30.92
CA GLY A 61 16.31 -11.58 32.25
C GLY A 61 16.73 -12.64 33.26
N GLU A 62 16.52 -12.36 34.55
CA GLU A 62 16.95 -13.21 35.68
C GLU A 62 16.26 -14.59 35.71
N ASN A 63 15.16 -14.77 34.95
CA ASN A 63 14.47 -16.03 34.68
C ASN A 63 14.39 -16.37 33.18
N ALA A 64 15.42 -16.00 32.40
CA ALA A 64 15.41 -16.19 30.95
C ALA A 64 15.38 -17.67 30.55
N ASP A 65 14.30 -18.08 29.88
CA ASP A 65 14.19 -19.37 29.20
C ASP A 65 14.53 -19.18 27.72
N LEU A 66 15.79 -19.46 27.40
CA LEU A 66 16.35 -19.26 26.06
C LEU A 66 15.57 -20.04 24.99
N LYS A 67 15.12 -21.26 25.30
CA LYS A 67 14.37 -22.11 24.37
C LYS A 67 13.00 -21.51 24.06
N LYS A 68 12.32 -21.02 25.09
CA LYS A 68 11.02 -20.35 24.97
C LYS A 68 11.12 -19.01 24.25
N GLY A 69 12.16 -18.24 24.52
CA GLY A 69 12.49 -17.01 23.79
C GLY A 69 12.71 -17.29 22.30
N ILE A 70 13.65 -18.19 21.97
CA ILE A 70 14.02 -18.52 20.59
C ILE A 70 12.78 -18.94 19.80
N THR A 71 11.97 -19.84 20.36
CA THR A 71 10.76 -20.35 19.69
C THR A 71 9.79 -19.21 19.33
N ARG A 72 9.61 -18.22 20.22
CA ARG A 72 8.70 -17.09 19.98
C ARG A 72 9.20 -16.15 18.88
N VAL A 73 10.47 -15.78 18.92
CA VAL A 73 11.07 -14.97 17.84
C VAL A 73 11.02 -15.70 16.52
N LEU A 74 11.32 -17.00 16.51
CA LEU A 74 11.35 -17.78 15.28
C LEU A 74 9.96 -17.88 14.64
N VAL A 75 8.91 -18.10 15.44
CA VAL A 75 7.51 -18.05 14.95
C VAL A 75 7.15 -16.66 14.45
N PHE A 76 7.52 -15.60 15.18
CA PHE A 76 7.26 -14.22 14.76
C PHE A 76 7.93 -13.89 13.42
N VAL A 77 9.21 -14.23 13.27
CA VAL A 77 9.96 -14.01 12.02
C VAL A 77 9.36 -14.80 10.87
N LEU A 78 8.91 -16.02 11.11
CA LEU A 78 8.27 -16.86 10.08
C LEU A 78 6.96 -16.25 9.60
N ILE A 79 6.10 -15.77 10.52
CA ILE A 79 4.85 -15.10 10.18
C ILE A 79 5.13 -13.78 9.45
N ALA A 80 6.02 -12.94 9.97
CA ALA A 80 6.38 -11.67 9.35
C ALA A 80 6.95 -11.88 7.93
N GLY A 81 7.82 -12.87 7.75
CA GLY A 81 8.38 -13.25 6.46
C GLY A 81 7.31 -13.72 5.46
N ALA A 82 6.34 -14.51 5.91
CA ALA A 82 5.21 -14.92 5.07
C ALA A 82 4.35 -13.74 4.64
N VAL A 83 4.06 -12.80 5.54
CA VAL A 83 3.31 -11.58 5.24
C VAL A 83 4.06 -10.72 4.22
N VAL A 84 5.38 -10.54 4.38
CA VAL A 84 6.22 -9.84 3.39
C VAL A 84 6.15 -10.53 2.04
N GLY A 85 6.36 -11.84 2.01
CA GLY A 85 6.40 -12.62 0.77
C GLY A 85 5.11 -12.55 -0.03
N ILE A 86 3.97 -12.69 0.64
CA ILE A 86 2.64 -12.54 0.02
C ILE A 86 2.48 -11.12 -0.52
N PHE A 87 2.82 -10.11 0.29
CA PHE A 87 2.69 -8.72 -0.12
C PHE A 87 3.56 -8.37 -1.33
N THR A 88 4.82 -8.80 -1.35
CA THR A 88 5.74 -8.62 -2.48
C THR A 88 5.24 -9.34 -3.73
N TYR A 89 4.75 -10.57 -3.60
CA TYR A 89 4.16 -11.34 -4.71
C TYR A 89 2.97 -10.61 -5.32
N LEU A 90 2.04 -10.13 -4.48
CA LEU A 90 0.86 -9.39 -4.94
C LEU A 90 1.22 -8.08 -5.64
N ILE A 91 2.26 -7.39 -5.21
CA ILE A 91 2.74 -6.18 -5.91
C ILE A 91 3.37 -6.53 -7.25
N GLY A 92 4.17 -7.58 -7.33
CA GLY A 92 4.86 -8.01 -8.55
C GLY A 92 3.91 -8.45 -9.67
N MET A 93 2.70 -8.90 -9.34
CA MET A 93 1.66 -9.23 -10.32
C MET A 93 0.94 -8.01 -10.93
N VAL A 94 1.09 -6.83 -10.32
CA VAL A 94 0.41 -5.59 -10.76
C VAL A 94 1.35 -4.71 -11.60
N VAL A 95 2.56 -5.21 -11.91
CA VAL A 95 3.55 -4.60 -12.82
C VAL A 95 3.51 -5.33 -14.15
#